data_AF-A0A4P5VZ72-F1
#
_entry.id   AF-A0A4P5VZ72-F1
#
_cell.length_a   1.000
_cell.length_b   1.000
_cell.length_c   1.000
_cell.angle_alpha   90.00
_cell.angle_beta   90.00
_cell.angle_gamma   90.00
#
_symmetry.space_group_name_H-M   'P 1'
#
loop_
_entity.id
_entity.type
_entity.pdbx_description
1 polymer ?
#
loop_
_entity_poly.entity_id
_entity_poly.type
_entity_poly.pdbx_seq_one_letter_code
_entity_poly.pdbx_strand_id
1 'polypeptide(L)'
;MQAIMLLVLALALAADPPPPPEAVVLGDEEVDETVLVTGELEVKKARDELTLKLRSEGYKRAERHGDYTVYKSEIAYHPQVWLHDDGWVSLRRQPPRIHSPGHAFADQGSPLNYLWCVPTLMTACVSVGGWMIGPRKYTGIKGDLLDSTRTEVRKVNDAVVRQHLGQRLYKDIPGDLDKLWRDAGVAAEVRRRLIFVYWDSRVENDAGYAAKKAIQSFILGVVQASPEPYTAAELASLNADRTSERPLVLAGLEAPAPSPAPTL
;
A
#
# COMPACT_ATOMS: atom_id res chain seq x y z
N MET A 1 22.12 -73.87 6.15
CA MET A 1 21.66 -72.49 5.88
C MET A 1 20.61 -72.08 6.92
N GLN A 2 21.01 -71.84 8.18
CA GLN A 2 20.04 -71.52 9.25
C GLN A 2 20.59 -70.62 10.37
N ALA A 3 21.74 -69.97 10.15
CA ALA A 3 22.42 -69.18 11.18
C ALA A 3 22.54 -67.67 10.87
N ILE A 4 22.01 -67.19 9.73
CA ILE A 4 22.17 -65.78 9.32
C ILE A 4 20.90 -64.94 9.60
N MET A 5 19.77 -65.57 9.91
CA MET A 5 18.48 -64.87 10.07
C MET A 5 18.17 -64.42 11.52
N LEU A 6 19.17 -64.42 12.42
CA LEU A 6 18.99 -64.01 13.82
C LEU A 6 19.79 -62.76 14.21
N LEU A 7 20.64 -62.24 13.33
CA LEU A 7 21.42 -61.02 13.61
C LEU A 7 20.74 -59.72 13.12
N VAL A 8 19.70 -59.82 12.28
CA VAL A 8 19.00 -58.64 11.72
C VAL A 8 17.87 -58.15 12.64
N LEU A 9 17.40 -58.96 13.58
CA LEU A 9 16.31 -58.57 14.49
C LEU A 9 16.79 -57.82 15.75
N ALA A 10 18.09 -57.82 16.05
CA ALA A 10 18.63 -57.16 17.25
C ALA A 10 19.01 -55.68 17.03
N LEU A 11 19.05 -55.19 15.78
CA LEU A 11 19.36 -53.78 15.48
C LEU A 11 18.12 -52.86 15.42
N ALA A 12 16.91 -53.38 15.60
CA ALA A 12 15.66 -52.62 15.43
C ALA A 12 15.07 -52.05 16.72
N LEU A 13 15.76 -52.14 17.87
CA LEU A 13 15.25 -51.70 19.18
C LEU A 13 16.08 -50.61 19.88
N ALA A 14 17.08 -50.03 19.21
CA ALA A 14 17.71 -48.79 19.67
C ALA A 14 16.85 -47.60 19.22
N ALA A 15 15.73 -47.40 19.92
CA ALA A 15 14.93 -46.19 19.80
C ALA A 15 15.72 -45.03 20.46
N ASP A 16 16.15 -44.07 19.65
CA ASP A 16 16.72 -42.82 20.15
C ASP A 16 15.73 -42.14 21.11
N PRO A 17 16.18 -41.65 22.27
CA PRO A 17 15.32 -40.87 23.16
C PRO A 17 14.78 -39.66 22.39
N PRO A 18 13.49 -39.32 22.55
CA PRO A 18 12.90 -38.19 21.86
C PRO A 18 13.72 -36.93 22.17
N PRO A 19 14.06 -36.11 21.16
CA PRO A 19 14.78 -34.87 21.40
C PRO A 19 13.98 -34.04 22.41
N PRO A 20 14.66 -33.37 23.37
CA PRO A 20 13.99 -32.47 24.28
C PRO A 20 13.21 -31.43 23.46
N PRO A 21 12.00 -31.04 23.89
CA PRO A 21 11.21 -30.06 23.16
C PRO A 21 12.05 -28.80 22.97
N GLU A 22 12.42 -28.53 21.73
CA GLU A 22 13.05 -27.27 21.34
C GLU A 22 12.14 -26.17 21.86
N ALA A 23 12.69 -25.35 22.76
CA ALA A 23 12.01 -24.14 23.19
C ALA A 23 11.78 -23.33 21.90
N VAL A 24 10.52 -23.21 21.51
CA VAL A 24 10.12 -22.35 20.38
C VAL A 24 10.42 -20.93 20.84
N VAL A 25 11.64 -20.48 20.55
CA VAL A 25 12.00 -19.08 20.58
C VAL A 25 11.23 -18.46 19.42
N LEU A 26 10.07 -17.88 19.73
CA LEU A 26 9.33 -17.01 18.83
C LEU A 26 10.26 -15.84 18.48
N GLY A 27 11.02 -15.98 17.39
CA GLY A 27 11.77 -14.92 16.79
C GLY A 27 10.80 -13.94 16.14
N ASP A 28 10.37 -12.94 16.90
CA ASP A 28 9.36 -11.95 16.51
C ASP A 28 9.85 -10.90 15.47
N GLU A 29 11.05 -11.01 14.90
CA GLU A 29 11.62 -9.95 14.03
C GLU A 29 11.56 -10.21 12.50
N GLU A 30 11.40 -11.44 12.00
CA GLU A 30 11.41 -11.68 10.53
C GLU A 30 10.09 -11.39 9.80
N VAL A 31 8.98 -11.30 10.52
CA VAL A 31 7.65 -11.14 9.91
C VAL A 31 7.47 -9.73 9.33
N ASP A 32 8.08 -8.72 9.97
CA ASP A 32 7.84 -7.31 9.62
C ASP A 32 8.58 -6.90 8.33
N GLU A 33 9.81 -7.38 8.15
CA GLU A 33 10.59 -7.13 6.92
C GLU A 33 9.96 -7.80 5.70
N THR A 34 9.40 -9.01 5.86
CA THR A 34 8.82 -9.79 4.75
C THR A 34 7.58 -9.12 4.16
N VAL A 35 6.72 -8.52 5.00
CA VAL A 35 5.49 -7.84 4.53
C VAL A 35 5.81 -6.54 3.79
N LEU A 36 6.78 -5.76 4.30
CA LEU A 36 7.20 -4.49 3.68
C LEU A 36 7.82 -4.70 2.30
N VAL A 37 8.72 -5.68 2.16
CA VAL A 37 9.36 -6.01 0.88
C VAL A 37 8.34 -6.48 -0.16
N THR A 38 7.31 -7.20 0.26
CA THR A 38 6.24 -7.66 -0.64
C THR A 38 5.44 -6.50 -1.20
N GLY A 39 5.12 -5.48 -0.39
CA GLY A 39 4.37 -4.29 -0.83
C GLY A 39 5.09 -3.47 -1.90
N GLU A 40 6.40 -3.24 -1.74
CA GLU A 40 7.20 -2.49 -2.73
C GLU A 40 7.30 -3.23 -4.07
N LEU A 41 7.46 -4.55 -4.03
CA LEU A 41 7.51 -5.38 -5.23
C LEU A 41 6.18 -5.38 -5.99
N GLU A 42 5.04 -5.39 -5.30
CA GLU A 42 3.72 -5.29 -5.91
C GLU A 42 3.51 -3.94 -6.62
N VAL A 43 3.87 -2.83 -5.98
CA VAL A 43 3.78 -1.50 -6.59
C VAL A 43 4.68 -1.41 -7.82
N LYS A 44 5.93 -1.90 -7.71
CA LYS A 44 6.86 -1.93 -8.84
C LYS A 44 6.29 -2.74 -10.01
N LYS A 45 5.80 -3.95 -9.75
CA LYS A 45 5.19 -4.81 -10.76
C LYS A 45 3.99 -4.14 -11.44
N ALA A 46 3.10 -3.51 -10.67
CA ALA A 46 1.95 -2.80 -11.22
C ALA A 46 2.38 -1.60 -12.09
N ARG A 47 3.41 -0.86 -11.68
CA ARG A 47 3.99 0.25 -12.47
C ARG A 47 4.64 -0.24 -13.76
N ASP A 48 5.30 -1.39 -13.73
CA ASP A 48 5.91 -2.00 -14.91
C ASP A 48 4.82 -2.45 -15.91
N GLU A 49 3.72 -3.04 -15.43
CA GLU A 49 2.56 -3.37 -16.25
C GLU A 49 1.95 -2.13 -16.92
N LEU A 50 1.73 -1.04 -16.16
CA LEU A 50 1.26 0.22 -16.72
C LEU A 50 2.25 0.81 -17.74
N THR A 51 3.55 0.71 -17.48
CA THR A 51 4.60 1.18 -18.39
C THR A 51 4.58 0.40 -19.72
N LEU A 52 4.42 -0.92 -19.66
CA LEU A 52 4.30 -1.77 -20.85
C LEU A 52 3.05 -1.40 -21.67
N LYS A 53 1.91 -1.17 -20.99
CA LYS A 53 0.69 -0.72 -21.64
C LYS A 53 0.86 0.65 -22.30
N LEU A 54 1.43 1.63 -21.60
CA LEU A 54 1.73 2.95 -22.18
C LEU A 54 2.68 2.86 -23.38
N ARG A 55 3.71 2.00 -23.33
CA ARG A 55 4.60 1.76 -24.48
C ARG A 55 3.85 1.22 -25.69
N SER A 56 2.90 0.30 -25.48
CA SER A 56 2.04 -0.22 -26.56
C SER A 56 1.14 0.85 -27.20
N GLU A 57 0.77 1.89 -26.44
CA GLU A 57 0.01 3.06 -26.92
C GLU A 57 0.89 4.17 -27.55
N GLY A 58 2.19 3.89 -27.77
CA GLY A 58 3.12 4.81 -28.43
C GLY A 58 3.87 5.78 -27.50
N TYR A 59 3.86 5.56 -26.18
CA TYR A 59 4.64 6.33 -25.21
C TYR A 59 6.04 5.75 -25.05
N LYS A 60 7.00 6.23 -25.85
CA LYS A 60 8.36 5.67 -25.88
C LYS A 60 9.33 6.28 -24.86
N ARG A 61 9.11 7.52 -24.41
CA ARG A 61 10.01 8.22 -23.48
C ARG A 61 9.38 8.30 -22.10
N ALA A 62 10.13 7.89 -21.08
CA ALA A 62 9.77 8.06 -19.68
C ALA A 62 10.87 8.88 -18.98
N GLU A 63 10.51 9.97 -18.32
CA GLU A 63 11.42 10.83 -17.58
C GLU A 63 10.98 10.90 -16.13
N ARG A 64 11.89 10.61 -15.20
CA ARG A 64 11.63 10.69 -13.75
C ARG A 64 11.91 12.11 -13.27
N HIS A 65 10.96 12.70 -12.55
CA HIS A 65 11.01 14.04 -11.97
C HIS A 65 10.57 13.96 -10.51
N GLY A 66 11.50 13.70 -9.60
CA GLY A 66 11.21 13.61 -8.16
C GLY A 66 10.13 12.58 -7.82
N ASP A 67 8.94 13.08 -7.49
CA ASP A 67 7.74 12.37 -7.05
C ASP A 67 6.85 11.85 -8.20
N TYR A 68 7.20 12.11 -9.45
CA TYR A 68 6.43 11.62 -10.61
C TYR A 68 7.31 11.17 -11.78
N THR A 69 6.71 10.36 -12.65
CA THR A 69 7.29 9.91 -13.92
C THR A 69 6.43 10.44 -15.07
N VAL A 70 7.04 11.15 -16.01
CA VAL A 70 6.38 11.70 -17.20
C VAL A 70 6.62 10.80 -18.40
N TYR A 71 5.54 10.23 -18.92
CA TYR A 71 5.54 9.48 -20.18
C TYR A 71 5.15 10.40 -21.34
N LYS A 72 5.99 10.47 -22.37
CA LYS A 72 5.81 11.28 -23.57
C LYS A 72 5.61 10.39 -24.78
N SER A 73 4.52 10.62 -25.50
CA SER A 73 4.28 10.02 -26.82
C SER A 73 5.14 10.68 -27.89
N GLU A 74 5.51 9.93 -28.93
CA GLU A 74 6.14 10.51 -30.12
C GLU A 74 5.17 11.38 -30.91
N ILE A 75 3.88 11.04 -30.87
CA ILE A 75 2.83 11.76 -31.57
C ILE A 75 2.55 13.07 -30.82
N ALA A 76 2.82 14.19 -31.47
CA ALA A 76 2.76 15.53 -30.84
C ALA A 76 1.39 15.90 -30.26
N TYR A 77 0.32 15.29 -30.78
CA TYR A 77 -1.05 15.56 -30.38
C TYR A 77 -1.55 14.68 -29.22
N HIS A 78 -0.80 13.62 -28.85
CA HIS A 78 -1.12 12.82 -27.66
C HIS A 78 -0.74 13.58 -26.38
N PRO A 79 -1.51 13.43 -25.29
CA PRO A 79 -1.15 14.04 -24.01
C PRO A 79 0.17 13.46 -23.46
N GLN A 80 0.73 14.11 -22.44
CA GLN A 80 1.71 13.49 -21.56
C GLN A 80 0.97 12.80 -20.43
N VAL A 81 1.45 11.62 -20.03
CA VAL A 81 0.94 10.91 -18.85
C VAL A 81 1.90 11.16 -17.71
N TRP A 82 1.41 11.77 -16.64
CA TRP A 82 2.16 12.04 -15.43
C TRP A 82 1.69 11.04 -14.38
N LEU A 83 2.54 10.09 -14.04
CA LEU A 83 2.29 9.09 -13.00
C LEU A 83 3.01 9.49 -11.73
N HIS A 84 2.27 9.90 -10.72
CA HIS A 84 2.79 10.27 -9.40
C HIS A 84 3.07 9.02 -8.56
N ASP A 85 3.89 9.17 -7.53
CA ASP A 85 4.26 8.05 -6.67
C ASP A 85 3.10 7.52 -5.81
N ASP A 86 2.12 8.37 -5.50
CA ASP A 86 0.87 8.01 -4.83
C ASP A 86 -0.12 7.23 -5.73
N GLY A 87 0.28 6.94 -6.97
CA GLY A 87 -0.54 6.26 -7.97
C GLY A 87 -1.42 7.20 -8.80
N TRP A 88 -1.51 8.49 -8.45
CA TRP A 88 -2.31 9.45 -9.19
C TRP A 88 -1.78 9.62 -10.61
N VAL A 89 -2.71 9.64 -11.59
CA VAL A 89 -2.39 9.85 -12.99
C VAL A 89 -3.02 11.14 -13.48
N SER A 90 -2.19 12.05 -14.00
CA SER A 90 -2.65 13.28 -14.64
C SER A 90 -2.25 13.35 -16.11
N LEU A 91 -3.15 13.88 -16.93
CA LEU A 91 -2.95 14.02 -18.38
C LEU A 91 -2.78 15.49 -18.76
N ARG A 92 -1.59 15.86 -19.24
CA ARG A 92 -1.26 17.24 -19.64
C ARG A 92 -1.05 17.36 -21.14
N ARG A 93 -1.18 18.57 -21.70
CA ARG A 93 -0.81 18.81 -23.10
C ARG A 93 0.70 18.79 -23.23
N GLN A 94 1.20 18.24 -24.34
CA GLN A 94 2.62 18.35 -24.65
C GLN A 94 2.96 19.81 -24.98
N PRO A 95 4.08 20.35 -24.45
CA PRO A 95 4.58 21.65 -24.88
C PRO A 95 5.04 21.54 -26.35
N PRO A 96 5.09 22.67 -27.08
CA PRO A 96 5.66 22.72 -28.42
C PRO A 96 7.09 22.17 -28.41
N ARG A 97 7.44 21.43 -29.46
CA ARG A 97 8.80 20.87 -29.62
C ARG A 97 9.53 21.64 -30.69
N ILE A 98 10.78 22.02 -30.41
CA ILE A 98 11.67 22.61 -31.41
C ILE A 98 12.49 21.48 -32.01
N HIS A 99 12.38 21.31 -33.32
CA HIS A 99 13.13 20.33 -34.09
C HIS A 99 14.11 21.04 -35.02
N SER A 100 15.29 20.45 -35.20
CA SER A 100 16.23 20.90 -36.23
C SER A 100 15.63 20.68 -37.63
N PRO A 101 16.00 21.50 -38.63
CA PRO A 101 15.51 21.39 -39.99
C PRO A 101 16.13 20.13 -40.60
N GLY A 102 15.32 19.14 -40.94
CA GLY A 102 15.77 17.86 -41.48
C GLY A 102 15.13 16.65 -40.80
N HIS A 103 15.00 16.65 -39.47
CA HIS A 103 14.31 15.58 -38.75
C HIS A 103 12.77 15.70 -38.80
N ALA A 104 12.28 16.90 -39.07
CA ALA A 104 10.85 17.24 -39.09
C ALA A 104 10.05 16.47 -40.16
N PHE A 105 10.60 16.28 -41.36
CA PHE A 105 9.83 15.79 -42.51
C PHE A 105 9.81 14.27 -42.65
N ALA A 106 10.78 13.56 -42.07
CA ALA A 106 10.91 12.10 -42.25
C ALA A 106 9.97 11.28 -41.34
N ASP A 107 9.77 11.72 -40.09
CA ASP A 107 9.11 10.88 -39.07
C ASP A 107 7.69 11.33 -38.69
N GLN A 108 7.25 12.54 -39.07
CA GLN A 108 6.01 13.12 -38.55
C GLN A 108 5.17 13.74 -39.66
N GLY A 109 4.27 12.93 -40.20
CA GLY A 109 3.44 13.25 -41.37
C GLY A 109 2.68 14.59 -41.33
N SER A 110 2.25 14.98 -42.52
CA SER A 110 1.60 16.25 -42.90
C SER A 110 2.48 17.51 -42.72
N PRO A 111 2.91 18.16 -43.84
CA PRO A 111 3.64 19.43 -43.82
C PRO A 111 2.92 20.55 -43.05
N LEU A 112 1.59 20.45 -42.90
CA LEU A 112 0.75 21.44 -42.19
C LEU A 112 1.04 21.50 -40.68
N ASN A 113 1.70 20.49 -40.10
CA ASN A 113 2.08 20.51 -38.69
C ASN A 113 3.24 21.48 -38.39
N TYR A 114 3.92 21.98 -39.42
CA TYR A 114 5.02 22.93 -39.34
C TYR A 114 4.57 24.32 -39.79
N LEU A 115 3.74 24.97 -38.96
CA LEU A 115 3.13 26.25 -39.30
C LEU A 115 4.13 27.42 -39.37
N TRP A 116 5.31 27.27 -38.76
CA TRP A 116 6.37 28.29 -38.75
C TRP A 116 7.75 27.62 -38.56
N CYS A 117 8.41 27.27 -39.66
CA CYS A 117 9.88 27.38 -39.65
C CYS A 117 10.13 28.88 -39.86
N VAL A 118 10.50 29.59 -38.79
CA VAL A 118 10.68 31.05 -38.83
C VAL A 118 11.77 31.35 -39.86
N PRO A 119 11.49 32.07 -40.96
CA PRO A 119 12.43 32.20 -42.08
C PRO A 119 13.73 32.90 -41.71
N THR A 120 13.76 33.68 -40.61
CA THR A 120 14.98 34.29 -40.06
C THR A 120 15.78 33.35 -39.16
N LEU A 121 15.19 32.26 -38.68
CA LEU A 121 15.83 31.18 -37.93
C LEU A 121 15.70 29.88 -38.74
N MET A 122 16.34 29.85 -39.91
CA MET A 122 16.43 28.69 -40.83
C MET A 122 16.87 27.37 -40.15
N THR A 123 17.26 27.40 -38.87
CA THR A 123 17.76 26.29 -38.07
C THR A 123 16.73 25.70 -37.09
N ALA A 124 15.49 26.19 -37.01
CA ALA A 124 14.51 25.68 -36.05
C ALA A 124 13.08 25.64 -36.60
N CYS A 125 12.46 24.47 -36.56
CA CYS A 125 11.04 24.29 -36.84
C CYS A 125 10.30 23.95 -35.54
N VAL A 126 9.24 24.68 -35.23
CA VAL A 126 8.44 24.47 -34.01
C VAL A 126 7.21 23.62 -34.35
N SER A 127 7.12 22.44 -33.74
CA SER A 127 5.92 21.60 -33.78
C SER A 127 4.97 22.04 -32.66
N VAL A 128 3.85 22.65 -33.05
CA VAL A 128 2.79 23.15 -32.15
C VAL A 128 1.67 22.11 -31.96
N GLY A 129 1.91 20.85 -32.37
CA GLY A 129 0.88 19.84 -32.61
C GLY A 129 -0.16 19.66 -31.49
N GLY A 130 0.27 19.57 -30.23
CA GLY A 130 -0.64 19.41 -29.09
C GLY A 130 -1.50 20.64 -28.75
N TRP A 131 -1.07 21.84 -29.15
CA TRP A 131 -1.78 23.09 -28.89
C TRP A 131 -2.81 23.42 -29.96
N MET A 132 -2.61 22.96 -31.19
CA MET A 132 -3.56 23.18 -32.30
C MET A 132 -4.81 22.30 -32.22
N ILE A 133 -4.83 21.26 -31.37
CA ILE A 133 -6.02 20.43 -31.19
C ILE A 133 -7.08 21.20 -30.39
N GLY A 134 -8.26 21.36 -30.97
CA GLY A 134 -9.42 21.88 -30.27
C GLY A 134 -9.76 21.08 -29.00
N PRO A 135 -10.31 21.72 -27.95
CA PRO A 135 -10.55 21.11 -26.65
C PRO A 135 -11.41 19.84 -26.73
N ARG A 136 -12.41 19.80 -27.63
CA ARG A 136 -13.28 18.62 -27.83
C ARG A 136 -12.51 17.38 -28.27
N LYS A 137 -11.69 17.50 -29.32
CA LYS A 137 -10.87 16.38 -29.83
C LYS A 137 -9.83 15.95 -28.80
N TYR A 138 -9.26 16.91 -28.06
CA TYR A 138 -8.31 16.59 -26.99
C TYR A 138 -8.96 15.81 -25.84
N THR A 139 -10.19 16.16 -25.44
CA THR A 139 -10.94 15.39 -24.44
C THR A 139 -11.27 13.98 -24.93
N GLY A 140 -11.59 13.79 -26.22
CA GLY A 140 -11.76 12.46 -26.80
C GLY A 140 -10.50 11.60 -26.67
N ILE A 141 -9.34 12.13 -27.09
CA ILE A 141 -8.04 11.45 -26.98
C ILE A 141 -7.71 11.11 -25.51
N LYS A 142 -8.04 12.01 -24.57
CA LYS A 142 -7.89 11.72 -23.13
C LYS A 142 -8.78 10.57 -22.69
N GLY A 143 -10.04 10.56 -23.11
CA GLY A 143 -11.00 9.49 -22.81
C GLY A 143 -10.48 8.15 -23.30
N ASP A 144 -10.12 8.07 -24.59
CA ASP A 144 -9.62 6.84 -25.22
C ASP A 144 -8.39 6.27 -24.48
N LEU A 145 -7.46 7.14 -24.09
CA LEU A 145 -6.27 6.75 -23.33
C LEU A 145 -6.61 6.29 -21.90
N LEU A 146 -7.49 7.00 -21.21
CA LEU A 146 -7.89 6.63 -19.86
C LEU A 146 -8.64 5.31 -19.86
N ASP A 147 -9.52 5.10 -20.83
CA ASP A 147 -10.27 3.85 -20.99
C ASP A 147 -9.33 2.68 -21.32
N SER A 148 -8.33 2.90 -22.18
CA SER A 148 -7.37 1.85 -22.53
C SER A 148 -6.40 1.49 -21.41
N THR A 149 -6.12 2.41 -20.47
CA THR A 149 -5.17 2.21 -19.36
C THR A 149 -5.85 2.04 -17.99
N ARG A 150 -7.18 2.08 -17.94
CA ARG A 150 -7.97 2.12 -16.69
C ARG A 150 -7.63 0.98 -15.73
N THR A 151 -7.46 -0.22 -16.26
CA THR A 151 -7.21 -1.43 -15.47
C THR A 151 -5.84 -1.36 -14.79
N GLU A 152 -4.82 -0.96 -15.53
CA GLU A 152 -3.44 -0.86 -15.06
C GLU A 152 -3.29 0.29 -14.05
N VAL A 153 -3.91 1.44 -14.30
CA VAL A 153 -3.94 2.56 -13.34
C VAL A 153 -4.61 2.12 -12.04
N ARG A 154 -5.72 1.39 -12.11
CA ARG A 154 -6.39 0.85 -10.92
C ARG A 154 -5.49 -0.12 -10.16
N LYS A 155 -4.79 -1.03 -10.84
CA LYS A 155 -3.83 -1.94 -10.20
C LYS A 155 -2.72 -1.20 -9.47
N VAL A 156 -2.19 -0.12 -10.06
CA VAL A 156 -1.17 0.72 -9.40
C VAL A 156 -1.75 1.37 -8.16
N ASN A 157 -2.92 1.99 -8.25
CA ASN A 157 -3.60 2.61 -7.10
C ASN A 157 -3.85 1.60 -5.97
N ASP A 158 -4.40 0.43 -6.31
CA ASP A 158 -4.70 -0.61 -5.33
C ASP A 158 -3.42 -1.15 -4.65
N ALA A 159 -2.31 -1.25 -5.40
CA ALA A 159 -1.01 -1.67 -4.85
C ALA A 159 -0.41 -0.60 -3.93
N VAL A 160 -0.47 0.68 -4.32
CA VAL A 160 0.02 1.80 -3.49
C VAL A 160 -0.81 1.92 -2.20
N VAL A 161 -2.13 1.80 -2.28
CA VAL A 161 -3.01 1.79 -1.10
C VAL A 161 -2.66 0.63 -0.17
N ARG A 162 -2.43 -0.58 -0.72
CA ARG A 162 -2.00 -1.75 0.08
C ARG A 162 -0.66 -1.53 0.75
N GLN A 163 0.32 -0.97 0.04
CA GLN A 163 1.64 -0.66 0.60
C GLN A 163 1.52 0.34 1.76
N HIS A 164 0.80 1.46 1.57
CA HIS A 164 0.62 2.44 2.63
C HIS A 164 -0.21 1.91 3.81
N LEU A 165 -1.23 1.10 3.55
CA LEU A 165 -1.99 0.42 4.60
C LEU A 165 -1.07 -0.51 5.41
N GLY A 166 -0.24 -1.31 4.74
CA GLY A 166 0.76 -2.15 5.40
C GLY A 166 1.70 -1.32 6.27
N GLN A 167 2.32 -0.29 5.72
CA GLN A 167 3.20 0.60 6.47
C GLN A 167 2.50 1.19 7.71
N ARG A 168 1.25 1.66 7.57
CA ARG A 168 0.49 2.21 8.69
C ARG A 168 0.20 1.15 9.76
N LEU A 169 -0.20 -0.06 9.36
CA LEU A 169 -0.57 -1.14 10.28
C LEU A 169 0.61 -1.69 11.06
N TYR A 170 1.75 -1.85 10.41
CA TYR A 170 2.91 -2.56 10.97
C TYR A 170 3.93 -1.61 11.61
N LYS A 171 4.09 -0.40 11.06
CA LYS A 171 5.10 0.55 11.56
C LYS A 171 4.48 1.68 12.37
N ASP A 172 3.55 2.43 11.77
CA ASP A 172 3.15 3.69 12.37
C ASP A 172 2.21 3.49 13.56
N ILE A 173 1.21 2.60 13.45
CA ILE A 173 0.26 2.34 14.55
C ILE A 173 0.99 1.80 15.79
N PRO A 174 1.86 0.77 15.69
CA PRO A 174 2.63 0.31 16.84
C PRO A 174 3.55 1.40 17.41
N GLY A 175 4.17 2.22 16.56
CA GLY A 175 4.99 3.36 17.02
C GLY A 175 4.19 4.41 17.79
N ASP A 176 3.00 4.77 17.31
CA ASP A 176 2.09 5.70 17.99
C ASP A 176 1.63 5.12 19.35
N LEU A 177 1.29 3.82 19.40
CA LEU A 177 0.86 3.14 20.62
C LEU A 177 1.99 2.99 21.64
N ASP A 178 3.19 2.63 21.20
CA ASP A 178 4.37 2.52 22.07
C ASP A 178 4.72 3.89 22.68
N LYS A 179 4.64 4.96 21.88
CA LYS A 179 4.82 6.33 22.37
C LYS A 179 3.77 6.72 23.42
N LEU A 180 2.49 6.41 23.17
CA LEU A 180 1.42 6.66 24.16
C LEU A 180 1.62 5.86 25.45
N TRP A 181 2.08 4.63 25.34
CA TRP A 181 2.25 3.74 26.48
C TRP A 181 3.50 4.05 27.31
N ARG A 182 4.62 4.42 26.67
CA ARG A 182 5.90 4.71 27.34
C ARG A 182 5.98 6.10 27.96
N ASP A 183 5.00 6.97 27.72
CA ASP A 183 4.96 8.29 28.34
C ASP A 183 4.72 8.16 29.85
N ALA A 184 5.79 8.24 30.65
CA ALA A 184 5.74 8.14 32.10
C ALA A 184 5.19 9.42 32.77
N GLY A 185 5.04 10.52 32.01
CA GLY A 185 4.42 11.75 32.50
C GLY A 185 2.90 11.67 32.61
N VAL A 186 2.29 10.64 32.03
CA VAL A 186 0.83 10.44 32.00
C VAL A 186 0.47 9.24 32.86
N ALA A 187 -0.51 9.41 33.75
CA ALA A 187 -1.03 8.33 34.59
C ALA A 187 -1.52 7.15 33.73
N ALA A 188 -1.31 5.92 34.21
CA ALA A 188 -1.57 4.71 33.44
C ALA A 188 -3.03 4.55 32.98
N GLU A 189 -3.97 4.89 33.84
CA GLU A 189 -5.40 4.92 33.52
C GLU A 189 -5.69 5.86 32.33
N VAL A 190 -5.05 7.03 32.31
CA VAL A 190 -5.21 7.99 31.22
C VAL A 190 -4.59 7.45 29.93
N ARG A 191 -3.43 6.78 29.99
CA ARG A 191 -2.81 6.13 28.82
C ARG A 191 -3.70 5.04 28.24
N ARG A 192 -4.27 4.17 29.09
CA ARG A 192 -5.24 3.15 28.68
C ARG A 192 -6.44 3.81 28.00
N ARG A 193 -7.06 4.81 28.62
CA ARG A 193 -8.17 5.54 27.99
C ARG A 193 -7.81 6.14 26.63
N LEU A 194 -6.62 6.72 26.46
CA LEU A 194 -6.15 7.26 25.18
C LEU A 194 -5.99 6.17 24.12
N ILE A 195 -5.43 5.01 24.49
CA ILE A 195 -5.31 3.85 23.59
C ILE A 195 -6.70 3.34 23.18
N PHE A 196 -7.67 3.28 24.09
CA PHE A 196 -9.05 2.91 23.78
C PHE A 196 -9.68 3.89 22.79
N VAL A 197 -9.55 5.21 23.01
CA VAL A 197 -10.04 6.23 22.08
C VAL A 197 -9.37 6.13 20.70
N TYR A 198 -8.06 5.81 20.69
CA TYR A 198 -7.32 5.60 19.44
C TYR A 198 -7.87 4.38 18.66
N TRP A 199 -8.22 3.30 19.35
CA TRP A 199 -8.91 2.13 18.79
C TRP A 199 -10.33 2.47 18.29
N ASP A 200 -11.12 3.17 19.11
CA ASP A 200 -12.53 3.51 18.83
C ASP A 200 -12.67 4.45 17.62
N SER A 201 -11.72 5.38 17.46
CA SER A 201 -11.70 6.35 16.36
C SER A 201 -11.46 5.77 14.95
N ARG A 202 -11.23 4.46 14.81
CA ARG A 202 -11.02 3.83 13.50
C ARG A 202 -12.35 3.62 12.77
N VAL A 203 -12.35 3.90 11.47
CA VAL A 203 -13.51 3.79 10.57
C VAL A 203 -14.03 2.34 10.48
N GLU A 204 -15.34 2.15 10.31
CA GLU A 204 -15.96 0.82 10.14
C GLU A 204 -15.88 0.30 8.69
N ASN A 205 -14.65 0.08 8.22
CA ASN A 205 -14.36 -0.56 6.93
C ASN A 205 -13.20 -1.56 7.07
N ASP A 206 -12.89 -2.34 6.03
CA ASP A 206 -11.87 -3.40 6.10
C ASP A 206 -10.51 -2.90 6.61
N ALA A 207 -10.07 -1.73 6.15
CA ALA A 207 -8.82 -1.10 6.59
C ALA A 207 -8.86 -0.69 8.07
N GLY A 208 -9.98 -0.10 8.51
CA GLY A 208 -10.19 0.27 9.90
C GLY A 208 -10.32 -0.94 10.82
N TYR A 209 -10.96 -2.03 10.38
CA TYR A 209 -11.00 -3.29 11.11
C TYR A 209 -9.61 -3.92 11.25
N ALA A 210 -8.79 -3.88 10.20
CA ALA A 210 -7.39 -4.32 10.28
C ALA A 210 -6.60 -3.49 11.31
N ALA A 211 -6.79 -2.15 11.32
CA ALA A 211 -6.18 -1.27 12.30
C ALA A 211 -6.67 -1.56 13.73
N LYS A 212 -7.98 -1.73 13.93
CA LYS A 212 -8.56 -2.12 15.23
C LYS A 212 -7.97 -3.43 15.73
N LYS A 213 -7.79 -4.41 14.85
CA LYS A 213 -7.16 -5.69 15.19
C LYS A 213 -5.69 -5.51 15.60
N ALA A 214 -4.91 -4.73 14.85
CA ALA A 214 -3.51 -4.44 15.20
C ALA A 214 -3.40 -3.74 16.58
N ILE A 215 -4.25 -2.75 16.84
CA ILE A 215 -4.30 -2.05 18.14
C ILE A 215 -4.73 -3.01 19.25
N GLN A 216 -5.72 -3.87 19.01
CA GLN A 216 -6.17 -4.89 19.97
C GLN A 216 -5.05 -5.90 20.30
N SER A 217 -4.28 -6.33 19.30
CA SER A 217 -3.10 -7.17 19.51
C SER A 217 -2.05 -6.48 20.39
N PHE A 218 -1.79 -5.18 20.19
CA PHE A 218 -0.91 -4.41 21.08
C PHE A 218 -1.45 -4.33 22.51
N ILE A 219 -2.76 -4.10 22.69
CA ILE A 219 -3.38 -4.07 24.02
C ILE A 219 -3.19 -5.42 24.73
N LEU A 220 -3.41 -6.54 24.03
CA LEU A 220 -3.26 -7.87 24.60
C LEU A 220 -1.79 -8.23 24.92
N GLY A 221 -0.86 -7.89 24.02
CA GLY A 221 0.55 -8.24 24.20
C GLY A 221 1.31 -7.35 25.18
N VAL A 222 1.02 -6.04 25.18
CA VAL A 222 1.80 -5.05 25.92
C VAL A 222 1.05 -4.55 27.14
N VAL A 223 -0.19 -4.08 26.97
CA VAL A 223 -0.93 -3.44 28.06
C VAL A 223 -1.41 -4.48 29.08
N GLN A 224 -1.97 -5.60 28.63
CA GLN A 224 -2.46 -6.66 29.51
C GLN A 224 -1.34 -7.44 30.23
N ALA A 225 -0.16 -7.52 29.61
CA ALA A 225 1.02 -8.10 30.25
C ALA A 225 1.73 -7.13 31.23
N SER A 226 1.33 -5.87 31.25
CA SER A 226 1.93 -4.86 32.13
C SER A 226 1.43 -4.98 33.57
N PRO A 227 2.09 -4.32 34.55
CA PRO A 227 1.60 -4.23 35.92
C PRO A 227 0.25 -3.52 36.09
N GLU A 228 -0.20 -2.79 35.07
CA GLU A 228 -1.40 -1.94 35.10
C GLU A 228 -2.36 -2.29 33.95
N PRO A 229 -2.88 -3.53 33.88
CA PRO A 229 -3.78 -3.97 32.82
C PRO A 229 -5.13 -3.26 32.86
N TYR A 230 -5.92 -3.36 31.79
CA TYR A 230 -7.33 -2.95 31.88
C TYR A 230 -8.07 -3.86 32.85
N THR A 231 -8.87 -3.27 33.73
CA THR A 231 -9.81 -4.03 34.55
C THR A 231 -11.10 -4.30 33.76
N ALA A 232 -11.84 -5.35 34.14
CA ALA A 232 -13.13 -5.65 33.51
C ALA A 232 -14.15 -4.51 33.67
N ALA A 233 -14.17 -3.83 34.83
CA ALA A 233 -15.05 -2.70 35.10
C ALA A 233 -14.70 -1.47 34.24
N GLU A 234 -13.40 -1.17 34.11
CA GLU A 234 -12.90 -0.09 33.25
C GLU A 234 -13.28 -0.36 31.78
N LEU A 235 -13.02 -1.57 31.29
CA LEU A 235 -13.34 -1.95 29.91
C LEU A 235 -14.84 -1.91 29.64
N ALA A 236 -15.68 -2.33 30.60
CA ALA A 236 -17.13 -2.23 30.50
C ALA A 236 -17.60 -0.77 30.42
N SER A 237 -17.03 0.13 31.24
CA SER A 237 -17.33 1.57 31.19
C SER A 237 -16.91 2.18 29.85
N LEU A 238 -15.70 1.89 29.37
CA LEU A 238 -15.21 2.41 28.09
C LEU A 238 -16.05 1.91 26.91
N ASN A 239 -16.44 0.63 26.92
CA ASN A 239 -17.32 0.09 25.91
C ASN A 239 -18.73 0.69 25.97
N ALA A 240 -19.23 1.12 27.12
CA ALA A 240 -20.53 1.78 27.22
C ALA A 240 -20.54 3.16 26.51
N ASP A 241 -19.41 3.87 26.54
CA ASP A 241 -19.24 5.22 25.96
C ASP A 241 -18.68 5.20 24.52
N ARG A 242 -18.51 4.03 23.90
CA ARG A 242 -17.85 3.87 22.60
C ARG A 242 -18.66 4.48 21.45
N THR A 243 -17.97 4.92 20.41
CA THR A 243 -18.58 5.33 19.14
C THR A 243 -18.60 4.22 18.11
N SER A 244 -17.73 3.22 18.23
CA SER A 244 -17.66 2.08 17.32
C SER A 244 -18.84 1.13 17.47
N GLU A 245 -19.24 0.52 16.35
CA GLU A 245 -20.34 -0.45 16.34
C GLU A 245 -20.00 -1.68 17.20
N ARG A 246 -18.76 -2.14 17.10
CA ARG A 246 -18.26 -3.32 17.82
C ARG A 246 -17.62 -2.91 19.14
N PRO A 247 -17.81 -3.67 20.24
CA PRO A 247 -17.08 -3.46 21.49
C PRO A 247 -15.66 -4.00 21.40
N LEU A 248 -14.75 -3.43 22.19
CA LEU A 248 -13.42 -3.99 22.40
C LEU A 248 -13.54 -5.19 23.34
N VAL A 249 -13.20 -6.37 22.83
CA VAL A 249 -13.22 -7.63 23.59
C VAL A 249 -11.78 -8.09 23.83
N LEU A 250 -11.40 -8.24 25.10
CA LEU A 250 -10.08 -8.76 25.49
C LEU A 250 -10.27 -10.15 26.10
N ALA A 251 -9.55 -11.15 25.58
CA ALA A 251 -9.66 -12.51 26.07
C ALA A 251 -9.31 -12.57 27.58
N GLY A 252 -10.15 -13.27 28.37
CA GLY A 252 -9.99 -13.37 29.83
C GLY A 252 -10.58 -12.21 30.64
N LEU A 253 -11.09 -11.17 29.98
CA LEU A 253 -11.80 -10.05 30.61
C LEU A 253 -13.26 -10.01 30.15
N GLU A 254 -13.90 -11.18 30.00
CA GLU A 254 -15.33 -11.23 29.75
C GLU A 254 -16.06 -10.50 30.88
N ALA A 255 -16.87 -9.51 30.50
CA ALA A 255 -17.71 -8.81 31.45
C ALA A 255 -18.55 -9.87 32.19
N PRO A 256 -18.64 -9.82 33.53
CA PRO A 256 -19.54 -10.71 34.24
C PRO A 256 -20.92 -10.58 33.60
N ALA A 257 -21.53 -11.72 33.28
CA ALA A 257 -22.85 -11.75 32.64
C ALA A 257 -23.77 -10.75 33.36
N PRO A 258 -24.53 -9.92 32.63
CA PRO A 258 -25.37 -8.90 33.25
C PRO A 258 -26.23 -9.60 34.31
N SER A 259 -26.07 -9.17 35.56
CA SER A 259 -26.82 -9.75 36.67
C SER A 259 -28.30 -9.68 36.30
N PRO A 260 -29.06 -10.79 36.39
CA PRO A 260 -30.45 -10.80 35.94
C PRO A 260 -31.18 -9.65 36.62
N ALA A 261 -31.84 -8.81 35.81
CA ALA A 261 -32.62 -7.69 36.34
C ALA A 261 -33.59 -8.23 37.41
N PRO A 262 -33.70 -7.57 38.58
CA PRO A 262 -34.59 -8.05 39.63
C PRO A 262 -36.00 -8.18 39.05
N THR A 263 -36.51 -9.40 39.00
CA THR A 263 -37.89 -9.68 38.62
C THR A 263 -38.79 -9.01 39.64
N LEU A 264 -39.53 -7.99 39.21
CA LEU A 264 -40.57 -7.33 40.01
C LEU A 264 -41.78 -8.24 40.19
#